data_AF-A0A7X9DZM0-F1
#
_entry.id   AF-A0A7X9DZM0-F1
#
_cell.length_a   1.000
_cell.length_b   1.000
_cell.length_c   1.000
_cell.angle_alpha   90.00
_cell.angle_beta   90.00
_cell.angle_gamma   90.00
#
_symmetry.space_group_name_H-M   'P 1'
#
loop_
_entity.id
_entity.type
_entity.pdbx_description
1 polymer ?
#
loop_
_entity_poly.entity_id
_entity_poly.type
_entity_poly.pdbx_seq_one_letter_code
_entity_poly.pdbx_strand_id
1 'polypeptide(L)'
;MKTRNIILALITVLLVNIVSYGYDNGDLTKSFKVNKGGKLDININSGSINLTPWEKNEVYVKVDNVDKDRLNDIEIYLEGNNVYVKYNSKWGWGEEIDLYVSFPSQFSVEAKSTGGDINVKGNVVGNIELNTMGGDVTLKNVKGKVRVSTQGGDLRVGDIEGALSLSTMGGDINIGEVIGETAKVNTMGGDIKVSKAMSGIEAVTYGGEITVKVLGGD
;
A
#
# COMPACT_ATOMS: atom_id res chain seq x y z
N MET A 1 29.14 -14.64 -57.95
CA MET A 1 29.22 -15.15 -56.57
C MET A 1 28.50 -14.15 -55.66
N LYS A 2 27.37 -14.55 -55.07
CA LYS A 2 26.48 -13.67 -54.29
C LYS A 2 27.03 -13.47 -52.88
N THR A 3 27.18 -12.22 -52.48
CA THR A 3 27.35 -11.74 -51.11
C THR A 3 26.11 -12.07 -50.27
N ARG A 4 26.31 -12.57 -49.04
CA ARG A 4 25.28 -12.57 -47.99
C ARG A 4 25.93 -12.09 -46.69
N ASN A 5 25.89 -10.77 -46.49
CA ASN A 5 26.06 -10.18 -45.17
C ASN A 5 24.75 -10.41 -44.40
N ILE A 6 24.81 -11.18 -43.31
CA ILE A 6 23.70 -11.36 -42.39
C ILE A 6 23.83 -10.25 -41.34
N ILE A 7 22.98 -9.23 -41.44
CA ILE A 7 22.80 -8.24 -40.37
C ILE A 7 21.83 -8.84 -39.37
N LEU A 8 22.33 -9.23 -38.18
CA LEU A 8 21.49 -9.48 -37.01
C LEU A 8 20.92 -8.13 -36.56
N ALA A 9 19.65 -7.87 -36.86
CA ALA A 9 18.91 -6.78 -36.22
C ALA A 9 18.52 -7.24 -34.81
N LEU A 10 19.21 -6.74 -33.79
CA LEU A 10 18.68 -6.74 -32.42
C LEU A 10 17.44 -5.85 -32.41
N ILE A 11 16.26 -6.44 -32.44
CA ILE A 11 15.01 -5.74 -32.20
C ILE A 11 14.92 -5.52 -30.68
N THR A 12 15.44 -4.39 -30.21
CA THR A 12 15.03 -3.85 -28.90
C THR A 12 13.57 -3.47 -29.02
N VAL A 13 12.68 -4.33 -28.50
CA VAL A 13 11.26 -4.01 -28.37
C VAL A 13 11.17 -2.87 -27.35
N LEU A 14 11.03 -1.64 -27.87
CA LEU A 14 10.64 -0.50 -27.06
C LEU A 14 9.20 -0.80 -26.61
N LEU A 15 9.03 -1.25 -25.35
CA LEU A 15 7.71 -1.33 -24.73
C LEU A 15 7.17 0.10 -24.70
N VAL A 16 6.28 0.40 -25.64
CA VAL A 16 5.49 1.64 -25.59
C VAL A 16 4.58 1.49 -24.38
N ASN A 17 5.03 2.02 -23.23
CA ASN A 17 4.15 2.36 -22.14
C ASN A 17 3.18 3.38 -22.72
N ILE A 18 1.95 2.95 -23.01
CA ILE A 18 0.88 3.88 -23.37
C ILE A 18 0.57 4.63 -22.08
N VAL A 19 1.31 5.71 -21.84
CA VAL A 19 0.97 6.68 -20.80
C VAL A 19 -0.15 7.53 -21.39
N SER A 20 -1.39 7.18 -21.05
CA SER A 20 -2.48 8.12 -21.25
C SER A 20 -2.33 9.19 -20.17
N TYR A 21 -1.96 10.41 -20.58
CA TYR A 21 -2.07 11.60 -19.75
C TYR A 21 -3.49 12.13 -19.94
N GLY A 22 -4.39 11.80 -19.02
CA GLY A 22 -5.70 12.45 -18.91
C GLY A 22 -5.60 13.55 -17.87
N TYR A 23 -5.74 14.80 -18.29
CA TYR A 23 -5.99 15.94 -17.41
C TYR A 23 -7.43 16.38 -17.66
N ASP A 24 -8.36 15.90 -16.83
CA ASP A 24 -9.75 16.33 -16.84
C ASP A 24 -10.10 16.75 -15.40
N ASN A 25 -10.64 17.95 -15.23
CA ASN A 25 -11.08 18.52 -13.94
C ASN A 25 -10.06 18.53 -12.76
N GLY A 26 -8.75 18.61 -12.99
CA GLY A 26 -7.76 18.75 -11.91
C GLY A 26 -7.10 17.46 -11.44
N ASP A 27 -7.43 16.33 -12.06
CA ASP A 27 -6.83 15.04 -11.77
C ASP A 27 -5.53 14.80 -12.58
N LEU A 28 -4.51 14.24 -11.94
CA LEU A 28 -3.34 13.65 -12.59
C LEU A 28 -3.52 12.13 -12.69
N THR A 29 -3.53 11.58 -13.90
CA THR A 29 -3.68 10.14 -14.12
C THR A 29 -2.50 9.54 -14.88
N LYS A 30 -2.06 8.33 -14.49
CA LYS A 30 -1.02 7.54 -15.15
C LYS A 30 -1.33 6.04 -15.07
N SER A 31 -0.98 5.31 -16.12
CA SER A 31 -1.09 3.85 -16.16
C SER A 31 0.20 3.19 -16.63
N PHE A 32 0.52 2.03 -16.06
CA PHE A 32 1.66 1.20 -16.42
C PHE A 32 1.23 -0.25 -16.61
N LYS A 33 1.64 -0.86 -17.73
CA LYS A 33 1.52 -2.32 -17.89
C LYS A 33 2.61 -3.01 -17.06
N VAL A 34 2.23 -4.01 -16.28
CA VAL A 34 3.11 -4.72 -15.35
C VAL A 34 2.81 -6.22 -15.36
N ASN A 35 3.76 -7.04 -14.92
CA ASN A 35 3.49 -8.43 -14.57
C ASN A 35 2.98 -8.51 -13.13
N LYS A 36 2.18 -9.52 -12.77
CA LYS A 36 1.84 -9.83 -11.37
C LYS A 36 3.12 -10.09 -10.56
N GLY A 37 3.13 -9.76 -9.26
CA GLY A 37 4.28 -9.99 -8.37
C GLY A 37 5.35 -8.89 -8.34
N GLY A 38 5.00 -7.65 -8.67
CA GLY A 38 5.86 -6.47 -8.54
C GLY A 38 5.74 -5.76 -7.18
N LYS A 39 6.41 -4.61 -7.05
CA LYS A 39 6.28 -3.71 -5.90
C LYS A 39 5.54 -2.42 -6.28
N LEU A 40 4.62 -1.98 -5.44
CA LEU A 40 4.09 -0.62 -5.42
C LEU A 40 4.73 0.13 -4.26
N ASP A 41 5.47 1.18 -4.55
CA ASP A 41 6.17 2.02 -3.57
C ASP A 41 5.61 3.44 -3.62
N ILE A 42 4.94 3.84 -2.54
CA ILE A 42 4.24 5.12 -2.44
C ILE A 42 4.83 5.89 -1.27
N ASN A 43 5.29 7.10 -1.53
CA ASN A 43 5.76 8.02 -0.51
C ASN A 43 5.24 9.42 -0.81
N ILE A 44 4.23 9.84 -0.04
CA ILE A 44 3.64 11.17 -0.17
C ILE A 44 3.83 11.94 1.13
N ASN A 45 4.04 13.25 1.04
CA ASN A 45 4.08 14.08 2.24
C ASN A 45 2.69 14.13 2.89
N SER A 46 1.63 14.61 2.23
CA SER A 46 0.33 14.79 2.90
C SER A 46 -0.84 14.29 2.05
N GLY A 47 -1.80 13.65 2.71
CA GLY A 47 -3.08 13.23 2.15
C GLY A 47 -3.33 11.72 2.19
N SER A 48 -4.53 11.32 1.76
CA SER A 48 -5.00 9.95 1.91
C SER A 48 -4.50 9.05 0.77
N ILE A 49 -4.19 7.80 1.10
CA ILE A 49 -3.78 6.77 0.14
C ILE A 49 -4.87 5.72 0.04
N ASN A 50 -5.51 5.63 -1.13
CA ASN A 50 -6.58 4.69 -1.44
C ASN A 50 -6.08 3.64 -2.44
N LEU A 51 -5.95 2.41 -1.99
CA LEU A 51 -5.38 1.28 -2.73
C LEU A 51 -6.46 0.26 -3.05
N THR A 52 -6.58 -0.11 -4.32
CA THR A 52 -7.57 -1.09 -4.80
C THR A 52 -6.89 -2.22 -5.57
N PRO A 53 -6.67 -3.39 -4.97
CA PRO A 53 -6.13 -4.53 -5.70
C PRO A 53 -7.13 -5.04 -6.74
N TRP A 54 -6.63 -5.50 -7.89
CA TRP A 54 -7.42 -6.09 -8.98
C TRP A 54 -6.69 -7.23 -9.69
N GLU A 55 -7.32 -7.85 -10.69
CA GLU A 55 -6.72 -8.97 -11.43
C GLU A 55 -6.04 -8.58 -12.75
N LYS A 56 -6.04 -7.30 -13.11
CA LYS A 56 -5.41 -6.80 -14.34
C LYS A 56 -3.89 -6.70 -14.18
N ASN A 57 -3.18 -6.85 -15.29
CA ASN A 57 -1.72 -6.67 -15.41
C ASN A 57 -1.36 -5.19 -15.65
N GLU A 58 -1.83 -4.34 -14.74
CA GLU A 58 -1.77 -2.90 -14.88
C GLU A 58 -1.71 -2.26 -13.49
N VAL A 59 -0.95 -1.18 -13.36
CA VAL A 59 -1.07 -0.24 -12.24
C VAL A 59 -1.65 1.05 -12.79
N TYR A 60 -2.76 1.48 -12.24
CA TYR A 60 -3.40 2.75 -12.55
C TYR A 60 -3.31 3.67 -11.34
N VAL A 61 -2.79 4.87 -11.54
CA VAL A 61 -2.61 5.91 -10.53
C VAL A 61 -3.46 7.11 -10.93
N LYS A 62 -4.32 7.57 -10.02
CA LYS A 62 -5.00 8.86 -10.08
C LYS A 62 -4.59 9.66 -8.85
N VAL A 63 -4.20 10.91 -9.03
CA VAL A 63 -4.00 11.89 -7.96
C VAL A 63 -5.06 12.97 -8.14
N ASP A 64 -5.88 13.17 -7.11
CA ASP A 64 -6.93 14.17 -7.04
C ASP A 64 -6.47 15.35 -6.17
N ASN A 65 -7.18 16.47 -6.25
CA ASN A 65 -6.91 17.71 -5.51
C ASN A 65 -5.49 18.26 -5.72
N VAL A 66 -4.98 18.17 -6.95
CA VAL A 66 -3.64 18.66 -7.29
C VAL A 66 -3.72 20.01 -7.99
N ASP A 67 -3.11 21.03 -7.38
CA ASP A 67 -2.88 22.30 -8.06
C ASP A 67 -1.95 22.09 -9.28
N LYS A 68 -2.30 22.70 -10.42
CA LYS A 68 -1.54 22.68 -11.67
C LYS A 68 -0.08 23.03 -11.47
N ASP A 69 0.18 24.01 -10.61
CA ASP A 69 1.54 24.52 -10.36
C ASP A 69 2.41 23.51 -9.60
N ARG A 70 1.80 22.47 -9.04
CA ARG A 70 2.43 21.47 -8.18
C ARG A 70 2.55 20.09 -8.82
N LEU A 71 2.09 19.93 -10.06
CA LEU A 71 2.24 18.69 -10.82
C LEU A 71 3.71 18.25 -10.93
N ASN A 72 4.66 19.20 -10.94
CA ASN A 72 6.10 18.93 -10.99
C ASN A 72 6.68 18.39 -9.67
N ASP A 73 5.94 18.45 -8.56
CA ASP A 73 6.34 17.88 -7.27
C ASP A 73 5.89 16.41 -7.13
N ILE A 74 5.14 15.88 -8.12
CA ILE A 74 4.66 14.51 -8.17
C ILE A 74 5.46 13.72 -9.21
N GLU A 75 6.21 12.73 -8.75
CA GLU A 75 6.94 11.81 -9.60
C GLU A 75 6.24 10.45 -9.61
N ILE A 76 5.83 9.99 -10.78
CA ILE A 76 5.22 8.68 -10.96
C ILE A 76 5.90 7.98 -12.14
N TYR A 77 6.56 6.86 -11.86
CA TYR A 77 7.35 6.12 -12.83
C TYR A 77 7.36 4.61 -12.55
N LEU A 78 7.74 3.86 -13.59
CA LEU A 78 7.94 2.41 -13.57
C LEU A 78 9.44 2.12 -13.71
N GLU A 79 9.98 1.26 -12.85
CA GLU A 79 11.33 0.70 -12.98
C GLU A 79 11.24 -0.83 -12.87
N GLY A 80 11.62 -1.54 -13.94
CA GLY A 80 11.42 -2.98 -14.02
C GLY A 80 9.93 -3.35 -13.93
N ASN A 81 9.55 -4.05 -12.86
CA ASN A 81 8.16 -4.41 -12.55
C ASN A 81 7.58 -3.64 -11.35
N ASN A 82 8.28 -2.58 -10.92
CA ASN A 82 7.94 -1.83 -9.72
C ASN A 82 7.45 -0.43 -10.09
N VAL A 83 6.35 0.01 -9.48
CA VAL A 83 5.76 1.33 -9.70
C VAL A 83 6.00 2.20 -8.47
N TYR A 84 6.49 3.40 -8.73
CA TYR A 84 6.83 4.38 -7.71
C TYR A 84 5.91 5.59 -7.85
N VAL A 85 5.37 6.05 -6.72
CA VAL A 85 4.62 7.30 -6.59
C VAL A 85 5.27 8.12 -5.49
N LYS A 86 5.86 9.25 -5.84
CA LYS A 86 6.50 10.17 -4.90
C LYS A 86 5.84 11.53 -4.97
N TYR A 87 5.55 12.11 -3.82
CA TYR A 87 5.09 13.49 -3.71
C TYR A 87 5.82 14.17 -2.57
N ASN A 88 6.70 15.11 -2.90
CA ASN A 88 7.46 15.86 -1.91
C ASN A 88 7.12 17.35 -2.03
N SER A 89 6.36 17.87 -1.07
CA SER A 89 6.11 19.30 -0.97
C SER A 89 7.40 20.04 -0.62
N LYS A 90 7.83 20.98 -1.47
CA LYS A 90 9.03 21.79 -1.25
C LYS A 90 8.99 22.68 0.00
N TRP A 91 7.80 22.89 0.55
CA TRP A 91 7.55 23.66 1.76
C TRP A 91 6.70 22.82 2.71
N GLY A 92 7.05 22.83 4.01
CA GLY A 92 6.60 21.88 5.04
C GLY A 92 5.09 21.87 5.38
N TRP A 93 4.28 22.64 4.66
CA TRP A 93 2.82 22.57 4.69
C TRP A 93 2.36 22.42 3.23
N GLY A 94 2.42 21.19 2.72
CA GLY A 94 1.87 20.84 1.42
C GLY A 94 0.33 20.84 1.45
N GLU A 95 -0.29 20.79 0.27
CA GLU A 95 -1.72 20.53 0.20
C GLU A 95 -1.90 19.03 0.34
N GLU A 96 -3.00 18.62 0.95
CA GLU A 96 -3.38 17.22 1.01
C GLU A 96 -3.85 16.77 -0.38
N ILE A 97 -3.20 15.73 -0.89
CA ILE A 97 -3.60 15.08 -2.14
C ILE A 97 -4.33 13.77 -1.83
N ASP A 98 -5.37 13.46 -2.59
CA ASP A 98 -5.99 12.14 -2.51
C ASP A 98 -5.42 11.24 -3.60
N LEU A 99 -4.66 10.23 -3.17
CA LEU A 99 -4.04 9.28 -4.06
C LEU A 99 -4.92 8.04 -4.21
N TYR A 100 -5.26 7.68 -5.43
CA TYR A 100 -6.00 6.47 -5.77
C TYR A 100 -5.14 5.58 -6.66
N VAL A 101 -4.79 4.38 -6.19
CA VAL A 101 -4.01 3.41 -6.97
C VAL A 101 -4.74 2.09 -7.10
N SER A 102 -4.98 1.66 -8.33
CA SER A 102 -5.42 0.30 -8.64
C SER A 102 -4.23 -0.52 -9.13
N PHE A 103 -4.04 -1.74 -8.63
CA PHE A 103 -2.82 -2.50 -8.85
C PHE A 103 -3.06 -4.02 -8.81
N PRO A 104 -2.19 -4.87 -9.42
CA PRO A 104 -2.38 -6.31 -9.39
C PRO A 104 -2.37 -6.84 -7.95
N SER A 105 -3.34 -7.66 -7.57
CA SER A 105 -3.51 -8.16 -6.20
C SER A 105 -2.29 -8.90 -5.66
N GLN A 106 -1.40 -9.37 -6.54
CA GLN A 106 -0.17 -10.08 -6.20
C GLN A 106 1.04 -9.15 -5.94
N PHE A 107 0.85 -7.83 -5.89
CA PHE A 107 1.94 -6.91 -5.58
C PHE A 107 2.24 -6.85 -4.09
N SER A 108 3.52 -6.64 -3.79
CA SER A 108 3.90 -6.08 -2.51
C SER A 108 3.69 -4.58 -2.50
N VAL A 109 3.20 -4.02 -1.39
CA VAL A 109 2.97 -2.59 -1.25
C VAL A 109 3.77 -2.04 -0.09
N GLU A 110 4.51 -0.97 -0.35
CA GLU A 110 5.05 -0.07 0.67
C GLU A 110 4.39 1.29 0.47
N ALA A 111 3.68 1.79 1.49
CA ALA A 111 3.02 3.10 1.42
C ALA A 111 3.30 3.93 2.66
N LYS A 112 3.68 5.20 2.44
CA LYS A 112 4.00 6.16 3.49
C LYS A 112 3.26 7.47 3.24
N SER A 113 2.61 7.99 4.28
CA SER A 113 2.06 9.34 4.33
C SER A 113 2.47 10.04 5.63
N THR A 114 2.65 11.36 5.64
CA THR A 114 2.79 12.13 6.89
C THR A 114 1.46 12.61 7.45
N GLY A 115 0.35 12.37 6.75
CA GLY A 115 -1.01 12.63 7.27
C GLY A 115 -2.09 12.13 6.31
N GLY A 116 -3.22 11.70 6.84
CA GLY A 116 -4.32 11.10 6.10
C GLY A 116 -4.38 9.57 6.25
N ASP A 117 -5.54 9.03 5.88
CA ASP A 117 -5.85 7.60 6.02
C ASP A 117 -5.15 6.77 4.94
N ILE A 118 -4.81 5.52 5.28
CA ILE A 118 -4.37 4.53 4.31
C ILE A 118 -5.40 3.41 4.21
N ASN A 119 -6.02 3.27 3.04
CA ASN A 119 -7.14 2.38 2.82
C ASN A 119 -6.82 1.36 1.71
N VAL A 120 -6.71 0.07 2.05
CA VAL A 120 -6.56 -1.04 1.10
C VAL A 120 -7.88 -1.78 0.93
N LYS A 121 -8.61 -1.46 -0.14
CA LYS A 121 -10.00 -1.85 -0.41
C LYS A 121 -10.12 -3.20 -1.12
N GLY A 122 -9.38 -4.21 -0.69
CA GLY A 122 -9.46 -5.55 -1.28
C GLY A 122 -8.38 -6.49 -0.79
N ASN A 123 -8.41 -7.72 -1.31
CA ASN A 123 -7.50 -8.77 -0.88
C ASN A 123 -6.15 -8.66 -1.60
N VAL A 124 -5.07 -8.87 -0.87
CA VAL A 124 -3.70 -8.82 -1.40
C VAL A 124 -3.00 -10.17 -1.18
N VAL A 125 -2.23 -10.61 -2.17
CA VAL A 125 -1.33 -11.77 -2.11
C VAL A 125 0.10 -11.27 -2.28
N GLY A 126 0.67 -10.76 -1.20
CA GLY A 126 1.94 -10.05 -1.19
C GLY A 126 2.20 -9.42 0.16
N ASN A 127 3.43 -8.94 0.37
CA ASN A 127 3.78 -8.24 1.61
C ASN A 127 3.26 -6.80 1.61
N ILE A 128 2.78 -6.33 2.76
CA ILE A 128 2.25 -4.98 2.97
C ILE A 128 3.06 -4.29 4.07
N GLU A 129 3.55 -3.09 3.79
CA GLU A 129 4.18 -2.18 4.76
C GLU A 129 3.54 -0.78 4.65
N LEU A 130 2.74 -0.40 5.65
CA LEU A 130 2.01 0.87 5.65
C LEU A 130 2.45 1.73 6.83
N ASN A 131 2.74 3.00 6.60
CA ASN A 131 3.12 3.94 7.64
C ASN A 131 2.38 5.27 7.44
N THR A 132 1.70 5.76 8.47
CA THR A 132 1.16 7.13 8.49
C THR A 132 1.50 7.84 9.81
N MET A 133 1.67 9.16 9.79
CA MET A 133 1.82 9.92 11.05
C MET A 133 0.47 10.40 11.61
N GLY A 134 -0.64 10.24 10.88
CA GLY A 134 -1.96 10.56 11.40
C GLY A 134 -3.03 10.11 10.42
N GLY A 135 -4.05 9.43 10.92
CA GLY A 135 -5.11 8.81 10.13
C GLY A 135 -5.28 7.33 10.47
N ASP A 136 -6.46 6.84 10.15
CA ASP A 136 -6.82 5.44 10.29
C ASP A 136 -6.14 4.61 9.19
N VAL A 137 -5.83 3.36 9.49
CA VAL A 137 -5.40 2.39 8.48
C VAL A 137 -6.41 1.27 8.39
N THR A 138 -7.00 1.12 7.21
CA THR A 138 -7.90 0.01 6.90
C THR A 138 -7.26 -0.92 5.89
N LEU A 139 -7.13 -2.18 6.24
CA LEU A 139 -6.61 -3.26 5.40
C LEU A 139 -7.63 -4.41 5.42
N LYS A 140 -8.02 -4.92 4.24
CA LYS A 140 -8.84 -6.16 4.17
C LYS A 140 -7.95 -7.40 4.42
N ASN A 141 -8.07 -8.42 3.58
CA ASN A 141 -7.42 -9.70 3.81
C ASN A 141 -6.08 -9.73 3.08
N VAL A 142 -5.04 -10.26 3.73
CA VAL A 142 -3.70 -10.36 3.15
C VAL A 142 -3.15 -11.76 3.32
N LYS A 143 -2.64 -12.32 2.22
CA LYS A 143 -1.77 -13.50 2.23
C LYS A 143 -0.32 -13.04 2.03
N GLY A 144 0.44 -12.96 3.11
CA GLY A 144 1.78 -12.36 3.13
C GLY A 144 2.09 -11.70 4.47
N LYS A 145 3.29 -11.10 4.58
CA LYS A 145 3.71 -10.37 5.78
C LYS A 145 3.08 -8.98 5.82
N VAL A 146 2.54 -8.59 6.96
CA VAL A 146 1.92 -7.28 7.17
C VAL A 146 2.65 -6.54 8.29
N ARG A 147 3.11 -5.32 7.98
CA ARG A 147 3.59 -4.35 8.95
C ARG A 147 2.81 -3.05 8.78
N VAL A 148 2.20 -2.56 9.85
CA VAL A 148 1.49 -1.28 9.84
C VAL A 148 1.87 -0.47 11.08
N SER A 149 2.16 0.81 10.87
CA SER A 149 2.40 1.78 11.93
C SER A 149 1.60 3.05 11.69
N THR A 150 0.88 3.54 12.70
CA THR A 150 0.32 4.90 12.73
C THR A 150 0.71 5.63 14.03
N GLN A 151 0.81 6.95 14.03
CA GLN A 151 0.99 7.71 15.28
C GLN A 151 -0.35 8.11 15.89
N GLY A 152 -1.45 8.12 15.13
CA GLY A 152 -2.77 8.43 15.64
C GLY A 152 -3.84 7.97 14.67
N GLY A 153 -4.80 7.22 15.16
CA GLY A 153 -5.85 6.57 14.38
C GLY A 153 -6.00 5.08 14.72
N ASP A 154 -7.16 4.56 14.35
CA ASP A 154 -7.51 3.17 14.51
C ASP A 154 -6.86 2.30 13.43
N LEU A 155 -6.53 1.06 13.79
CA LEU A 155 -6.08 0.04 12.87
C LEU A 155 -7.18 -0.99 12.67
N ARG A 156 -7.73 -1.09 11.47
CA ARG A 156 -8.74 -2.09 11.10
C ARG A 156 -8.15 -3.03 10.05
N VAL A 157 -7.83 -4.24 10.48
CA VAL A 157 -7.16 -5.26 9.67
C VAL A 157 -8.08 -6.48 9.54
N GLY A 158 -8.30 -6.95 8.32
CA GLY A 158 -9.06 -8.16 8.03
C GLY A 158 -8.28 -9.43 8.36
N ASP A 159 -8.52 -10.49 7.58
CA ASP A 159 -7.89 -11.79 7.82
C ASP A 159 -6.46 -11.81 7.26
N ILE A 160 -5.51 -12.26 8.07
CA ILE A 160 -4.09 -12.33 7.74
C ILE A 160 -3.64 -13.78 7.69
N GLU A 161 -3.11 -14.18 6.54
CA GLU A 161 -2.39 -15.44 6.35
C GLU A 161 -0.89 -15.13 6.21
N GLY A 162 -0.17 -15.11 7.33
CA GLY A 162 1.24 -14.72 7.39
C GLY A 162 1.66 -14.13 8.74
N ALA A 163 2.76 -13.37 8.75
CA ALA A 163 3.23 -12.65 9.93
C ALA A 163 2.57 -11.27 10.02
N LEU A 164 2.26 -10.81 11.24
CA LEU A 164 1.57 -9.55 11.50
C LEU A 164 2.32 -8.71 12.53
N SER A 165 2.54 -7.44 12.22
CA SER A 165 3.11 -6.44 13.15
C SER A 165 2.32 -5.14 13.04
N LEU A 166 1.57 -4.78 14.08
CA LEU A 166 0.74 -3.58 14.14
C LEU A 166 1.17 -2.66 15.30
N SER A 167 1.19 -1.36 15.05
CA SER A 167 1.50 -0.34 16.06
C SER A 167 0.68 0.93 15.86
N THR A 168 0.05 1.43 16.91
CA THR A 168 -0.50 2.79 16.98
C THR A 168 -0.11 3.48 18.29
N MET A 169 0.06 4.81 18.31
CA MET A 169 0.19 5.54 19.59
C MET A 169 -1.15 6.00 20.16
N GLY A 170 -2.25 5.89 19.42
CA GLY A 170 -3.57 6.25 19.92
C GLY A 170 -4.65 5.80 18.96
N GLY A 171 -5.53 4.92 19.42
CA GLY A 171 -6.58 4.29 18.65
C GLY A 171 -6.74 2.80 18.98
N ASP A 172 -7.89 2.29 18.59
CA ASP A 172 -8.24 0.88 18.75
C ASP A 172 -7.63 0.05 17.62
N ILE A 173 -7.28 -1.19 17.93
CA ILE A 173 -6.81 -2.17 16.96
C ILE A 173 -7.82 -3.28 16.85
N ASN A 174 -8.43 -3.42 15.66
CA ASN A 174 -9.36 -4.49 15.34
C ASN A 174 -8.75 -5.38 14.26
N ILE A 175 -8.63 -6.67 14.58
CA ILE A 175 -8.04 -7.69 13.71
C ILE A 175 -9.06 -8.80 13.47
N GLY A 176 -9.16 -9.26 12.23
CA GLY A 176 -9.90 -10.46 11.84
C GLY A 176 -9.25 -11.74 12.36
N GLU A 177 -9.19 -12.75 11.50
CA GLU A 177 -8.48 -13.99 11.78
C GLU A 177 -6.99 -13.88 11.42
N VAL A 178 -6.10 -14.33 12.31
CA VAL A 178 -4.67 -14.45 12.03
C VAL A 178 -4.27 -15.92 11.98
N ILE A 179 -3.81 -16.35 10.81
CA ILE A 179 -3.33 -17.70 10.48
C ILE A 179 -1.86 -17.57 10.05
N GLY A 180 -0.94 -18.27 10.69
CA GLY A 180 0.48 -18.25 10.27
C GLY A 180 1.48 -18.14 11.42
N GLU A 181 2.57 -17.41 11.20
CA GLU A 181 3.76 -17.44 12.07
C GLU A 181 3.54 -16.78 13.44
N THR A 182 3.55 -15.44 13.49
CA THR A 182 3.49 -14.65 14.73
C THR A 182 2.78 -13.34 14.50
N ALA A 183 2.00 -12.91 15.48
CA ALA A 183 1.36 -11.61 15.52
C ALA A 183 1.91 -10.76 16.67
N LYS A 184 2.32 -9.53 16.37
CA LYS A 184 2.72 -8.52 17.36
C LYS A 184 1.85 -7.29 17.20
N VAL A 185 1.18 -6.87 18.27
CA VAL A 185 0.14 -5.84 18.22
C VAL A 185 0.31 -4.91 19.42
N ASN A 186 0.47 -3.62 19.17
CA ASN A 186 0.79 -2.66 20.22
C ASN A 186 -0.02 -1.37 20.05
N THR A 187 -0.67 -0.90 21.11
CA THR A 187 -1.26 0.46 21.18
C THR A 187 -0.86 1.16 22.48
N MET A 188 -0.61 2.47 22.46
CA MET A 188 -0.39 3.25 23.68
C MET A 188 -1.70 3.65 24.38
N GLY A 189 -2.82 3.68 23.64
CA GLY A 189 -4.13 4.00 24.20
C GLY A 189 -5.23 3.58 23.23
N GLY A 190 -6.10 2.69 23.70
CA GLY A 190 -7.14 2.02 22.91
C GLY A 190 -7.23 0.52 23.23
N ASP A 191 -8.30 -0.08 22.75
CA ASP A 191 -8.58 -1.50 22.90
C ASP A 191 -7.90 -2.30 21.78
N ILE A 192 -7.51 -3.54 22.09
CA ILE A 192 -7.04 -4.51 21.10
C ILE A 192 -8.05 -5.65 21.02
N LYS A 193 -8.64 -5.83 19.85
CA LYS A 193 -9.57 -6.92 19.57
C LYS A 193 -9.05 -7.79 18.43
N VAL A 194 -8.83 -9.07 18.72
CA VAL A 194 -8.44 -10.08 17.74
C VAL A 194 -9.50 -11.16 17.66
N SER A 195 -10.19 -11.18 16.51
CA SER A 195 -11.38 -12.03 16.31
C SER A 195 -11.05 -13.51 16.39
N LYS A 196 -9.88 -13.92 15.88
CA LYS A 196 -9.36 -15.28 16.01
C LYS A 196 -7.85 -15.30 15.80
N ALA A 197 -7.12 -15.96 16.70
CA ALA A 197 -5.70 -16.23 16.53
C ALA A 197 -5.47 -17.75 16.49
N MET A 198 -4.84 -18.24 15.40
CA MET A 198 -4.44 -19.65 15.24
C MET A 198 -2.98 -19.90 15.58
N SER A 199 -2.21 -18.84 15.89
CA SER A 199 -0.81 -18.92 16.27
C SER A 199 -0.48 -17.94 17.40
N GLY A 200 0.79 -17.89 17.81
CA GLY A 200 1.25 -17.04 18.89
C GLY A 200 1.00 -15.56 18.61
N ILE A 201 0.35 -14.89 19.56
CA ILE A 201 0.09 -13.46 19.53
C ILE A 201 0.65 -12.78 20.78
N GLU A 202 1.39 -11.71 20.55
CA GLU A 202 1.86 -10.75 21.54
C GLU A 202 1.03 -9.47 21.35
N ALA A 203 0.17 -9.15 22.32
CA ALA A 203 -0.68 -7.96 22.30
C ALA A 203 -0.41 -7.11 23.55
N VAL A 204 -0.16 -5.81 23.36
CA VAL A 204 0.15 -4.86 24.43
C VAL A 204 -0.65 -3.59 24.26
N THR A 205 -1.44 -3.21 25.27
CA THR A 205 -2.04 -1.87 25.40
C THR A 205 -1.58 -1.22 26.70
N TYR A 206 -1.34 0.09 26.68
CA TYR A 206 -1.06 0.87 27.89
C TYR A 206 -2.31 1.56 28.47
N GLY A 207 -3.44 1.50 27.77
CA GLY A 207 -4.71 2.07 28.23
C GLY A 207 -5.88 1.56 27.42
N GLY A 208 -6.48 0.44 27.85
CA GLY A 208 -7.61 -0.21 27.19
C GLY A 208 -7.71 -1.70 27.56
N GLU A 209 -8.65 -2.40 26.94
CA GLU A 209 -8.87 -3.83 27.09
C GLU A 209 -8.24 -4.63 25.94
N ILE A 210 -7.77 -5.84 26.25
CA ILE A 210 -7.31 -6.80 25.23
C ILE A 210 -8.30 -7.96 25.19
N THR A 211 -8.94 -8.16 24.05
CA THR A 211 -9.81 -9.30 23.76
C THR A 211 -9.21 -10.13 22.62
N VAL A 212 -8.76 -11.35 22.93
CA VAL A 212 -8.25 -12.29 21.94
C VAL A 212 -9.03 -13.60 22.04
N LYS A 213 -9.60 -14.06 20.93
CA LYS A 213 -10.13 -15.42 20.83
C LYS A 213 -9.06 -16.35 20.26
N VAL A 214 -8.50 -17.20 21.10
CA VAL A 214 -7.54 -18.23 20.69
C VAL A 214 -8.27 -19.56 20.49
N LEU A 215 -7.99 -20.28 19.40
CA LEU A 215 -8.32 -21.70 19.32
C LEU A 215 -7.06 -22.50 19.64
N GLY A 216 -7.09 -23.26 20.73
CA GLY A 216 -5.96 -24.04 21.21
C GLY A 216 -5.45 -25.03 20.16
N GLY A 217 -4.13 -25.08 20.01
CA GLY A 217 -3.42 -26.29 19.60
C GLY A 217 -3.23 -27.18 20.83
N ASP A 218 -3.30 -28.49 20.62
CA ASP A 218 -3.12 -29.54 21.63
C ASP A 218 -1.83 -29.40 22.45
#